data_AF-A0A3C0CXU6-F1
#
_entry.id   AF-A0A3C0CXU6-F1
#
_cell.length_a   1.000
_cell.length_b   1.000
_cell.length_c   1.000
_cell.angle_alpha   90.00
_cell.angle_beta   90.00
_cell.angle_gamma   90.00
#
_symmetry.space_group_name_H-M   'P 1'
#
loop_
_entity.id
_entity.type
_entity.pdbx_description
1 polymer ?
#
loop_
_entity_poly.entity_id
_entity_poly.type
_entity_poly.pdbx_seq_one_letter_code
_entity_poly.pdbx_strand_id
1 'polypeptide(L)'
;MVIRMIFHRHTNNRKGQTLIEVLVALLVFIVGILAVVRMFPGGFTALQQGENVATAGRLAQAELDRLQSMAQNLPAGIFPVSDTFEDDPANPDVAANFRRVEGECTVIPAPADNNESIYMVGFGPVDSSMPIKVYSAPMIRVAYPTDGNTPNAESYKNNEYSIDYASGILWLLPQPYDRSYRATYSYWMQKDSDVKAVAVVGSEFTVPAGTESIHLLGSTPSGFKGIVVGSDRICRSFEQLGQAYPWSSDPYQFKLIDANMGIIHFNPKGYGYKDGGSWSRPFSAYIDYTIL
;
A
#
# COMPACT_ATOMS: atom_id res chain seq x y z
N MET A 1 -48.28 63.18 -75.09
CA MET A 1 -46.90 62.68 -75.32
C MET A 1 -46.05 63.08 -74.12
N VAL A 2 -45.07 62.23 -73.77
CA VAL A 2 -44.15 62.25 -72.61
C VAL A 2 -44.58 61.30 -71.47
N ILE A 3 -44.07 60.08 -71.54
CA ILE A 3 -44.03 59.07 -70.47
C ILE A 3 -42.81 59.39 -69.58
N ARG A 4 -43.01 59.51 -68.27
CA ARG A 4 -41.94 59.77 -67.29
C ARG A 4 -41.65 58.48 -66.53
N MET A 5 -40.46 57.91 -66.73
CA MET A 5 -39.93 56.77 -65.97
C MET A 5 -39.73 57.15 -64.49
N ILE A 6 -40.19 56.28 -63.58
CA ILE A 6 -39.83 56.31 -62.16
C ILE A 6 -38.93 55.10 -61.88
N PHE A 7 -37.65 55.36 -61.65
CA PHE A 7 -36.69 54.38 -61.12
C PHE A 7 -36.88 54.26 -59.60
N HIS A 8 -37.28 53.09 -59.11
CA HIS A 8 -37.20 52.74 -57.69
C HIS A 8 -35.78 52.25 -57.37
N ARG A 9 -35.07 52.98 -56.50
CA ARG A 9 -33.73 52.64 -56.03
C ARG A 9 -33.85 51.72 -54.81
N HIS A 10 -33.43 50.47 -54.93
CA HIS A 10 -33.24 49.59 -53.77
C HIS A 10 -32.03 50.07 -52.94
N THR A 11 -32.27 50.48 -51.69
CA THR A 11 -31.21 50.76 -50.72
C THR A 11 -30.83 49.45 -50.02
N ASN A 12 -29.67 48.90 -50.37
CA ASN A 12 -29.07 47.78 -49.65
C ASN A 12 -28.67 48.21 -48.24
N ASN A 13 -29.39 47.70 -47.23
CA ASN A 13 -29.12 47.92 -45.81
C ASN A 13 -27.90 47.10 -45.36
N ARG A 14 -26.69 47.58 -45.65
CA ARG A 14 -25.46 47.03 -45.07
C ARG A 14 -25.29 47.61 -43.67
N LYS A 15 -25.90 46.97 -42.67
CA LYS A 15 -25.57 47.22 -41.26
C LYS A 15 -24.18 46.61 -41.01
N GLY A 16 -23.19 47.47 -40.74
CA GLY A 16 -21.86 47.03 -40.33
C GLY A 16 -21.92 46.33 -38.97
N GLN A 17 -21.16 45.25 -38.82
CA GLN A 17 -21.00 44.53 -37.55
C GLN A 17 -20.52 45.49 -36.48
N THR A 18 -21.22 45.53 -35.35
CA THR A 18 -20.87 46.44 -34.25
C THR A 18 -19.73 45.84 -33.42
N LEU A 19 -18.86 46.68 -32.87
CA LEU A 19 -17.74 46.24 -32.02
C LEU A 19 -18.22 45.44 -30.80
N ILE A 20 -19.42 45.74 -30.30
CA ILE A 20 -20.05 45.02 -29.20
C ILE A 20 -20.48 43.61 -29.58
N GLU A 21 -20.93 43.39 -30.83
CA GLU A 21 -21.32 42.06 -31.31
C GLU A 21 -20.11 41.13 -31.43
N VAL A 22 -18.97 41.66 -31.90
CA VAL A 22 -17.70 40.92 -31.93
C VAL A 22 -17.22 40.60 -30.51
N LEU A 23 -17.36 41.53 -29.56
CA LEU A 23 -16.95 41.32 -28.17
C LEU A 23 -17.81 40.25 -27.48
N VAL A 24 -19.13 40.26 -27.71
CA VAL A 24 -20.05 39.24 -27.20
C VAL A 24 -19.75 37.88 -27.82
N ALA A 25 -19.50 37.82 -29.13
CA ALA A 25 -19.13 36.57 -29.79
C ALA A 25 -17.83 35.99 -29.23
N LEU A 26 -16.83 36.82 -28.95
CA LEU A 26 -15.55 36.41 -28.36
C LEU A 26 -15.73 35.92 -26.91
N LEU A 27 -16.60 36.58 -26.13
CA LEU A 27 -16.92 36.15 -24.76
C LEU A 27 -17.61 34.78 -24.74
N VAL A 28 -18.61 34.56 -25.59
CA VAL A 28 -19.29 33.26 -25.72
C VAL A 28 -18.31 32.18 -26.18
N PHE A 29 -17.40 32.51 -27.10
CA PHE A 29 -16.36 31.59 -27.56
C PHE A 29 -15.39 31.19 -26.44
N ILE A 30 -14.93 32.14 -25.62
CA ILE A 30 -14.07 31.84 -24.46
C ILE A 30 -14.80 30.95 -23.45
N VAL A 31 -16.06 31.23 -23.14
CA VAL A 31 -16.87 30.40 -22.24
C VAL A 31 -17.03 28.99 -22.80
N GLY A 32 -17.23 28.85 -24.11
CA GLY A 32 -17.29 27.56 -24.80
C GLY A 32 -15.99 26.77 -24.68
N ILE A 33 -14.84 27.40 -24.92
CA ILE A 33 -13.53 26.74 -24.76
C ILE A 33 -13.29 26.31 -23.31
N LEU A 34 -13.58 27.17 -22.34
CA LEU A 34 -13.40 26.85 -20.93
C LEU A 34 -14.31 25.70 -20.45
N ALA A 35 -15.51 25.57 -21.02
CA ALA A 35 -16.41 24.46 -20.75
C ALA A 35 -15.83 23.11 -21.23
N VAL A 36 -15.20 23.09 -22.42
CA VAL A 36 -14.56 21.90 -22.96
C VAL A 36 -13.35 21.50 -22.12
N VAL A 37 -12.50 22.45 -21.73
CA VAL A 37 -11.32 22.16 -20.89
C VAL A 37 -11.72 21.56 -19.53
N ARG A 38 -12.83 22.03 -18.93
CA ARG A 38 -13.36 21.47 -17.66
C ARG A 38 -13.96 20.08 -17.80
N MET A 39 -14.21 19.60 -19.02
CA MET A 39 -14.77 18.26 -19.25
C MET A 39 -13.70 17.16 -19.20
N PHE A 40 -12.41 17.51 -19.26
CA PHE A 40 -11.29 16.55 -19.30
C PHE A 40 -10.31 16.62 -18.11
N PRO A 41 -10.73 16.77 -16.84
CA PRO A 41 -9.78 16.77 -15.71
C PRO A 41 -9.13 15.39 -15.48
N GLY A 42 -9.82 14.29 -15.84
CA GLY A 42 -9.34 12.93 -15.60
C GLY A 42 -8.28 12.42 -16.59
N GLY A 43 -8.14 13.02 -17.77
CA GLY A 43 -7.17 12.58 -18.77
C GLY A 43 -5.72 12.87 -18.37
N PHE A 44 -5.50 13.99 -17.69
CA PHE A 44 -4.17 14.42 -17.27
C PHE A 44 -3.62 13.59 -16.10
N THR A 45 -4.47 13.18 -15.16
CA THR A 45 -4.04 12.33 -14.03
C THR A 45 -3.74 10.90 -14.49
N ALA A 46 -4.50 10.36 -15.44
CA ALA A 46 -4.22 9.04 -16.03
C ALA A 46 -2.88 9.02 -16.78
N LEU A 47 -2.56 10.10 -17.52
CA LEU A 47 -1.27 10.24 -18.21
C LEU A 47 -0.11 10.35 -17.22
N GLN A 48 -0.22 11.19 -16.18
CA GLN A 48 0.80 11.29 -15.14
C GLN A 48 1.03 9.96 -14.41
N GLN A 49 -0.04 9.20 -14.15
CA GLN A 49 0.09 7.88 -13.53
C GLN A 49 0.81 6.88 -14.47
N GLY A 50 0.50 6.90 -15.77
CA GLY A 50 1.19 6.08 -16.77
C GLY A 50 2.68 6.41 -16.86
N GLU A 51 3.04 7.70 -16.85
CA GLU A 51 4.43 8.16 -16.84
C GLU A 51 5.17 7.72 -15.57
N ASN A 52 4.54 7.81 -14.40
CA ASN A 52 5.12 7.38 -13.13
C ASN A 52 5.35 5.86 -13.10
N VAL A 53 4.40 5.06 -13.59
CA VAL A 53 4.53 3.59 -13.66
C VAL A 53 5.63 3.19 -14.65
N ALA A 54 5.68 3.81 -15.82
CA ALA A 54 6.73 3.55 -16.81
C ALA A 54 8.12 3.93 -16.29
N THR A 55 8.23 5.04 -15.57
CA THR A 55 9.48 5.49 -14.95
C THR A 55 9.93 4.54 -13.84
N ALA A 56 9.01 4.14 -12.95
CA ALA A 56 9.28 3.15 -11.92
C ALA A 56 9.75 1.81 -12.52
N GLY A 57 9.11 1.35 -13.60
CA GLY A 57 9.50 0.14 -14.32
C GLY A 57 10.93 0.23 -14.88
N ARG A 58 11.29 1.35 -15.52
CA ARG A 58 12.66 1.57 -16.02
C ARG A 58 13.70 1.59 -14.90
N LEU A 59 13.39 2.22 -13.76
CA LEU A 59 14.30 2.27 -12.61
C LEU A 59 14.47 0.89 -11.97
N ALA A 60 13.39 0.11 -11.84
CA ALA A 60 13.44 -1.25 -11.34
C ALA A 60 14.28 -2.15 -12.25
N GLN A 61 14.09 -2.06 -13.58
CA GLN A 61 14.90 -2.81 -14.53
C GLN A 61 16.37 -2.41 -14.47
N ALA A 62 16.68 -1.10 -14.38
CA ALA A 62 18.06 -0.63 -14.26
C ALA A 62 18.73 -1.14 -12.97
N GLU A 63 18.01 -1.21 -11.85
CA GLU A 63 18.55 -1.79 -10.61
C GLU A 63 18.72 -3.31 -10.72
N LEU A 64 17.80 -4.02 -11.38
CA LEU A 64 17.97 -5.45 -11.67
C LEU A 64 19.21 -5.70 -12.55
N ASP A 65 19.40 -4.91 -13.61
CA ASP A 65 20.56 -5.01 -14.49
C ASP A 65 21.85 -4.69 -13.72
N ARG A 66 21.81 -3.68 -12.83
CA ARG A 66 22.92 -3.35 -11.93
C ARG A 66 23.26 -4.50 -11.01
N LEU A 67 22.27 -5.10 -10.35
CA LEU A 67 22.45 -6.24 -9.46
C LEU A 67 22.98 -7.47 -10.21
N GLN A 68 22.45 -7.75 -11.41
CA GLN A 68 22.95 -8.81 -12.29
C GLN A 68 24.41 -8.57 -12.71
N SER A 69 24.79 -7.32 -13.00
CA SER A 69 26.20 -6.99 -13.32
C SER A 69 27.14 -7.15 -12.11
N MET A 70 26.57 -7.09 -10.90
CA MET A 70 27.26 -7.33 -9.64
C MET A 70 27.06 -8.77 -9.14
N ALA A 71 26.75 -9.73 -10.01
CA ALA A 71 26.45 -11.12 -9.64
C ALA A 71 27.48 -11.77 -8.69
N GLN A 72 28.76 -11.43 -8.81
CA GLN A 72 29.81 -11.93 -7.91
C GLN A 72 29.72 -11.38 -6.48
N ASN A 73 29.07 -10.23 -6.30
CA ASN A 73 28.82 -9.59 -5.02
C ASN A 73 27.39 -9.82 -4.52
N LEU A 74 26.55 -10.51 -5.29
CA LEU A 74 25.24 -10.93 -4.79
C LEU A 74 25.46 -12.05 -3.77
N PRO A 75 24.65 -12.10 -2.70
CA PRO A 75 24.59 -13.28 -1.85
C PRO A 75 24.35 -14.52 -2.73
N ALA A 76 25.18 -15.56 -2.57
CA ALA A 76 25.02 -16.82 -3.30
C ALA A 76 23.67 -17.50 -3.02
N GLY A 77 23.01 -17.09 -1.94
CA GLY A 77 21.64 -17.42 -1.57
C GLY A 77 21.26 -16.67 -0.28
N ILE A 78 19.97 -16.59 0.01
CA ILE A 78 19.49 -16.24 1.34
C ILE A 78 19.17 -17.56 2.03
N PHE A 79 20.04 -17.98 2.95
CA PHE A 79 19.78 -19.13 3.79
C PHE A 79 19.03 -18.67 5.05
N PRO A 80 17.94 -19.35 5.44
CA PRO A 80 17.41 -19.18 6.78
C PRO A 80 18.47 -19.67 7.77
N VAL A 81 18.94 -18.78 8.63
CA VAL A 81 19.68 -19.21 9.82
C VAL A 81 18.63 -19.80 10.75
N SER A 82 18.61 -21.11 10.90
CA SER A 82 17.94 -21.72 12.05
C SER A 82 18.81 -21.42 13.28
N ASP A 83 18.19 -21.06 14.40
CA ASP A 83 18.92 -20.82 15.66
C ASP A 83 19.56 -22.11 16.21
N THR A 84 19.28 -23.24 15.57
CA THR A 84 19.92 -24.54 15.76
C THR A 84 21.15 -24.65 14.85
N PHE A 85 22.34 -24.62 15.46
CA PHE A 85 23.66 -24.74 14.82
C PHE A 85 23.93 -26.05 14.03
N GLU A 86 22.91 -26.82 13.66
CA GLU A 86 23.02 -28.15 13.02
C GLU A 86 22.66 -28.19 11.52
N ASP A 87 22.22 -27.08 10.92
CA ASP A 87 21.87 -27.08 9.49
C ASP A 87 23.10 -26.85 8.59
N ASP A 88 23.64 -27.95 8.07
CA ASP A 88 24.59 -27.98 6.95
C ASP A 88 23.94 -27.38 5.69
N PRO A 89 24.53 -26.34 5.06
CA PRO A 89 24.02 -25.75 3.81
C PRO A 89 23.99 -26.72 2.61
N ALA A 90 24.59 -27.91 2.72
CA ALA A 90 24.50 -28.98 1.72
C ALA A 90 23.29 -29.92 1.92
N ASN A 91 22.46 -29.72 2.94
CA ASN A 91 21.30 -30.58 3.17
C ASN A 91 20.21 -30.34 2.08
N PRO A 92 19.92 -31.33 1.22
CA PRO A 92 18.92 -31.20 0.16
C PRO A 92 17.50 -30.95 0.71
N ASP A 93 17.22 -31.31 1.96
CA ASP A 93 15.92 -31.04 2.60
C ASP A 93 15.74 -29.55 2.95
N VAL A 94 16.85 -28.82 3.17
CA VAL A 94 16.85 -27.35 3.38
C VAL A 94 16.84 -26.62 2.04
N ALA A 95 17.50 -27.18 1.01
CA ALA A 95 17.54 -26.62 -0.35
C ALA A 95 16.26 -26.86 -1.17
N ALA A 96 15.44 -27.87 -0.84
CA ALA A 96 14.21 -28.20 -1.57
C ALA A 96 13.00 -27.31 -1.23
N ASN A 97 13.06 -26.52 -0.14
CA ASN A 97 11.92 -25.75 0.38
C ASN A 97 11.77 -24.31 -0.18
N PHE A 98 12.56 -23.92 -1.19
CA PHE A 98 12.46 -22.57 -1.76
C PHE A 98 11.41 -22.46 -2.86
N ARG A 99 10.15 -22.52 -2.45
CA ARG A 99 9.06 -22.01 -3.26
C ARG A 99 8.14 -21.15 -2.40
N ARG A 100 8.66 -19.99 -1.99
CA ARG A 100 7.90 -19.00 -1.20
C ARG A 100 7.49 -17.85 -2.10
N VAL A 101 6.21 -17.54 -2.06
CA VAL A 101 5.63 -16.33 -2.66
C VAL A 101 5.55 -15.29 -1.57
N GLU A 102 6.11 -14.11 -1.82
CA GLU A 102 6.12 -13.00 -0.87
C GLU A 102 5.38 -11.81 -1.50
N GLY A 103 4.38 -11.30 -0.78
CA GLY A 103 3.69 -10.08 -1.12
C GLY A 103 2.77 -10.18 -2.33
N GLU A 104 2.18 -11.34 -2.60
CA GLU A 104 1.10 -11.42 -3.58
C GLU A 104 -0.02 -10.47 -3.14
N CYS A 105 -0.34 -9.50 -4.00
CA CYS A 105 -1.20 -8.38 -3.62
C CYS A 105 -2.52 -8.43 -4.35
N THR A 106 -3.60 -8.26 -3.58
CA THR A 106 -4.96 -8.16 -4.11
C THR A 106 -5.75 -7.09 -3.37
N VAL A 107 -6.63 -6.39 -4.09
CA VAL A 107 -7.67 -5.59 -3.44
C VAL A 107 -8.75 -6.55 -2.97
N ILE A 108 -9.30 -6.36 -1.76
CA ILE A 108 -10.33 -7.27 -1.25
C ILE A 108 -11.47 -7.38 -2.27
N PRO A 109 -11.72 -8.59 -2.84
CA PRO A 109 -12.72 -8.76 -3.90
C PRO A 109 -14.13 -8.43 -3.43
N ALA A 110 -15.00 -8.07 -4.38
CA ALA A 110 -16.42 -7.92 -4.09
C ALA A 110 -16.99 -9.23 -3.56
N PRO A 111 -17.83 -9.20 -2.51
CA PRO A 111 -18.42 -10.40 -1.96
C PRO A 111 -19.34 -11.07 -2.98
N ALA A 112 -19.26 -12.40 -3.07
CA ALA A 112 -20.19 -13.21 -3.83
C ALA A 112 -21.56 -13.30 -3.12
N ASP A 113 -22.55 -13.93 -3.76
CA ASP A 113 -23.94 -14.03 -3.27
C ASP A 113 -24.07 -14.58 -1.84
N ASN A 114 -23.09 -15.36 -1.38
CA ASN A 114 -23.04 -15.90 -0.01
C ASN A 114 -22.35 -14.97 1.01
N ASN A 115 -22.11 -13.70 0.63
CA ASN A 115 -21.44 -12.69 1.45
C ASN A 115 -20.01 -13.09 1.85
N GLU A 116 -19.25 -13.63 0.89
CA GLU A 116 -17.85 -14.01 1.07
C GLU A 116 -16.99 -13.38 -0.03
N SER A 117 -15.86 -12.77 0.34
CA SER A 117 -14.90 -12.21 -0.62
C SER A 117 -13.87 -13.28 -0.97
N ILE A 118 -14.08 -13.95 -2.11
CA ILE A 118 -13.28 -15.11 -2.53
C ILE A 118 -12.06 -14.65 -3.33
N TYR A 119 -10.90 -15.17 -2.98
CA TYR A 119 -9.64 -14.98 -3.69
C TYR A 119 -8.92 -16.32 -3.86
N MET A 120 -8.34 -16.53 -5.04
CA MET A 120 -7.49 -17.69 -5.32
C MET A 120 -6.06 -17.18 -5.50
N VAL A 121 -5.13 -17.75 -4.74
CA VAL A 121 -3.71 -17.35 -4.87
C VAL A 121 -3.14 -17.73 -6.23
N GLY A 122 -2.14 -16.98 -6.70
CA GLY A 122 -1.58 -17.15 -8.03
C GLY A 122 -0.84 -18.48 -8.25
N PHE A 123 -0.34 -19.08 -7.16
CA PHE A 123 0.39 -20.34 -7.18
C PHE A 123 -0.14 -21.30 -6.11
N GLY A 124 -0.39 -22.55 -6.49
CA GLY A 124 -0.77 -23.61 -5.56
C GLY A 124 -0.27 -24.98 -6.07
N PRO A 125 -0.33 -26.05 -5.26
CA PRO A 125 -0.86 -26.13 -3.90
C PRO A 125 -0.08 -25.29 -2.87
N VAL A 126 -0.79 -24.74 -1.88
CA VAL A 126 -0.19 -24.07 -0.72
C VAL A 126 0.18 -25.13 0.32
N ASP A 127 1.40 -25.06 0.84
CA ASP A 127 1.84 -25.91 1.94
C ASP A 127 1.13 -25.50 3.23
N SER A 128 0.17 -26.32 3.67
CA SER A 128 -0.60 -26.09 4.89
C SER A 128 0.20 -26.28 6.18
N SER A 129 1.40 -26.87 6.11
CA SER A 129 2.29 -27.00 7.28
C SER A 129 2.96 -25.67 7.64
N MET A 130 3.07 -24.75 6.67
CA MET A 130 3.57 -23.40 6.85
C MET A 130 2.41 -22.41 6.96
N PRO A 131 2.42 -21.48 7.94
CA PRO A 131 1.32 -20.54 8.11
C PRO A 131 1.31 -19.52 6.97
N ILE A 132 0.16 -19.42 6.28
CA ILE A 132 -0.12 -18.32 5.36
C ILE A 132 -0.21 -17.01 6.14
N LYS A 133 0.49 -15.97 5.66
CA LYS A 133 0.49 -14.65 6.29
C LYS A 133 -0.19 -13.65 5.38
N VAL A 134 -1.18 -12.95 5.94
CA VAL A 134 -1.92 -11.91 5.24
C VAL A 134 -1.76 -10.61 6.01
N TYR A 135 -1.40 -9.54 5.32
CA TYR A 135 -1.17 -8.24 5.92
C TYR A 135 -1.59 -7.10 5.00
N SER A 136 -1.76 -5.92 5.58
CA SER A 136 -2.16 -4.73 4.86
C SER A 136 -1.02 -4.11 4.06
N ALA A 137 -1.37 -3.11 3.25
CA ALA A 137 -0.39 -2.14 2.78
C ALA A 137 0.39 -1.51 3.96
N PRO A 138 1.64 -1.06 3.73
CA PRO A 138 2.40 -0.33 4.73
C PRO A 138 1.63 0.88 5.26
N MET A 139 1.59 0.99 6.58
CA MET A 139 1.03 2.12 7.30
C MET A 139 1.85 3.39 7.04
N ILE A 140 1.22 4.54 7.24
CA ILE A 140 1.81 5.85 7.04
C ILE A 140 2.50 6.27 8.34
N ARG A 141 3.81 6.54 8.25
CA ARG A 141 4.54 7.14 9.36
C ARG A 141 4.20 8.63 9.48
N VAL A 142 3.78 9.03 10.66
CA VAL A 142 3.59 10.41 11.09
C VAL A 142 4.81 10.85 11.91
N ALA A 143 5.15 12.14 11.86
CA ALA A 143 6.29 12.68 12.58
C ALA A 143 6.13 12.48 14.09
N TYR A 144 7.17 11.95 14.73
CA TYR A 144 7.27 11.92 16.18
C TYR A 144 7.56 13.33 16.70
N PRO A 145 6.88 13.82 17.76
CA PRO A 145 7.11 15.14 18.31
C PRO A 145 8.57 15.30 18.79
N THR A 146 9.22 16.38 18.37
CA THR A 146 10.62 16.68 18.73
C THR A 146 10.75 17.54 19.99
N ASP A 147 9.62 18.03 20.51
CA ASP A 147 9.50 18.91 21.67
C ASP A 147 9.53 18.16 23.01
N GLY A 148 9.70 16.84 22.99
CA GLY A 148 9.69 15.99 24.17
C GLY A 148 8.29 15.65 24.69
N ASN A 149 7.23 16.10 23.99
CA ASN A 149 5.87 15.71 24.31
C ASN A 149 5.59 14.30 23.79
N THR A 150 4.76 13.55 24.52
CA THR A 150 4.23 12.27 24.05
C THR A 150 3.28 12.50 22.88
N PRO A 151 3.34 11.70 21.81
CA PRO A 151 2.37 11.81 20.73
C PRO A 151 0.94 11.55 21.22
N ASN A 152 -0.03 12.30 20.70
CA ASN A 152 -1.44 12.04 20.94
C ASN A 152 -1.93 10.91 20.02
N ALA A 153 -1.77 9.66 20.49
CA ALA A 153 -2.12 8.46 19.73
C ALA A 153 -3.61 8.37 19.35
N GLU A 154 -4.51 8.95 20.16
CA GLU A 154 -5.95 8.98 19.87
C GLU A 154 -6.30 9.80 18.61
N SER A 155 -5.41 10.70 18.19
CA SER A 155 -5.60 11.51 16.98
C SER A 155 -5.19 10.78 15.69
N TYR A 156 -4.53 9.62 15.80
CA TYR A 156 -4.05 8.88 14.64
C TYR A 156 -5.20 8.19 13.91
N LYS A 157 -5.02 7.98 12.61
CA LYS A 157 -5.91 7.10 11.84
C LYS A 157 -5.49 5.63 11.99
N ASN A 158 -6.40 4.72 11.66
CA ASN A 158 -6.14 3.28 11.67
C ASN A 158 -4.90 2.85 10.86
N ASN A 159 -4.48 3.63 9.87
CA ASN A 159 -3.33 3.34 9.02
C ASN A 159 -2.11 4.23 9.32
N GLU A 160 -2.10 4.93 10.44
CA GLU A 160 -1.03 5.85 10.84
C GLU A 160 -0.30 5.33 12.09
N TYR A 161 0.98 5.65 12.18
CA TYR A 161 1.79 5.37 13.36
C TYR A 161 2.91 6.41 13.51
N SER A 162 3.48 6.54 14.70
CA SER A 162 4.75 7.24 14.88
C SER A 162 5.73 6.37 15.66
N ILE A 163 7.02 6.62 15.50
CA ILE A 163 8.06 5.87 16.19
C ILE A 163 9.10 6.82 16.77
N ASP A 164 9.47 6.58 18.03
CA ASP A 164 10.68 7.15 18.60
C ASP A 164 11.86 6.24 18.23
N TYR A 165 12.72 6.72 17.34
CA TYR A 165 13.88 5.95 16.89
C TYR A 165 14.92 5.73 17.98
N ALA A 166 15.00 6.58 19.00
CA ALA A 166 15.99 6.42 20.06
C ALA A 166 15.59 5.29 21.02
N SER A 167 14.32 5.26 21.43
CA SER A 167 13.79 4.25 22.36
C SER A 167 13.23 3.00 21.68
N GLY A 168 12.92 3.06 20.38
CA GLY A 168 12.25 1.97 19.66
C GLY A 168 10.78 1.79 20.04
N ILE A 169 10.16 2.83 20.63
CA ILE A 169 8.74 2.81 20.99
C ILE A 169 7.89 3.25 19.80
N LEU A 170 6.97 2.38 19.42
CA LEU A 170 5.94 2.59 18.41
C LEU A 170 4.67 3.13 19.09
N TRP A 171 4.03 4.12 18.48
CA TRP A 171 2.76 4.69 18.91
C TRP A 171 1.69 4.46 17.84
N LEU A 172 0.54 3.98 18.27
CA LEU A 172 -0.55 3.52 17.42
C LEU A 172 -1.89 3.97 18.01
N LEU A 173 -2.90 4.17 17.15
CA LEU A 173 -4.26 4.41 17.61
C LEU A 173 -4.75 3.22 18.47
N PRO A 174 -5.11 3.43 19.75
CA PRO A 174 -5.63 2.36 20.60
C PRO A 174 -6.91 1.76 20.02
N GLN A 175 -7.01 0.43 20.06
CA GLN A 175 -8.15 -0.32 19.54
C GLN A 175 -8.90 -1.03 20.67
N PRO A 176 -10.22 -1.26 20.54
CA PRO A 176 -11.01 -1.91 21.60
C PRO A 176 -10.76 -3.42 21.72
N TYR A 177 -9.93 -4.00 20.85
CA TYR A 177 -9.55 -5.41 20.80
C TYR A 177 -8.06 -5.53 20.45
N ASP A 178 -7.51 -6.72 20.64
CA ASP A 178 -6.12 -7.01 20.31
C ASP A 178 -5.86 -6.89 18.81
N ARG A 179 -4.65 -6.43 18.45
CA ARG A 179 -4.24 -6.24 17.07
C ARG A 179 -2.85 -6.78 16.78
N SER A 180 -2.77 -7.62 15.76
CA SER A 180 -1.50 -8.09 15.24
C SER A 180 -0.96 -7.15 14.17
N TYR A 181 0.33 -6.87 14.25
CA TYR A 181 1.06 -6.08 13.28
C TYR A 181 2.28 -6.85 12.81
N ARG A 182 2.74 -6.50 11.62
CA ARG A 182 3.97 -6.99 11.03
C ARG A 182 4.92 -5.83 10.83
N ALA A 183 6.15 -5.98 11.32
CA ALA A 183 7.20 -4.98 11.20
C ALA A 183 8.39 -5.50 10.40
N THR A 184 8.98 -4.62 9.61
CA THR A 184 10.32 -4.77 9.04
C THR A 184 11.10 -3.53 9.40
N TYR A 185 12.27 -3.68 9.99
CA TYR A 185 13.09 -2.56 10.45
C TYR A 185 14.54 -3.01 10.65
N SER A 186 15.44 -2.05 10.86
CA SER A 186 16.79 -2.33 11.32
C SER A 186 17.08 -1.55 12.59
N TYR A 187 17.90 -2.09 13.47
CA TYR A 187 18.30 -1.41 14.70
C TYR A 187 19.79 -1.53 14.95
N TRP A 188 20.35 -0.55 15.66
CA TRP A 188 21.74 -0.53 16.05
C TRP A 188 21.93 -1.33 17.35
N MET A 189 22.85 -2.29 17.31
CA MET A 189 23.24 -3.09 18.46
C MET A 189 24.73 -2.93 18.71
N GLN A 190 25.10 -2.57 19.93
CA GLN A 190 26.47 -2.62 20.41
C GLN A 190 26.75 -4.00 20.99
N LYS A 191 27.74 -4.68 20.42
CA LYS A 191 28.31 -5.92 20.97
C LYS A 191 29.81 -5.68 21.16
N ASP A 192 30.25 -5.76 22.41
CA ASP A 192 31.61 -5.39 22.81
C ASP A 192 31.94 -3.94 22.41
N SER A 193 32.92 -3.73 21.52
CA SER A 193 33.32 -2.41 21.01
C SER A 193 32.71 -2.06 19.65
N ASP A 194 32.00 -3.00 19.01
CA ASP A 194 31.44 -2.82 17.67
C ASP A 194 29.96 -2.46 17.72
N VAL A 195 29.56 -1.50 16.89
CA VAL A 195 28.15 -1.18 16.63
C VAL A 195 27.77 -1.74 15.27
N LYS A 196 26.77 -2.61 15.24
CA LYS A 196 26.28 -3.26 14.02
C LYS A 196 24.79 -3.03 13.84
N ALA A 197 24.36 -2.85 12.59
CA ALA A 197 22.95 -2.84 12.25
C ALA A 197 22.45 -4.28 12.14
N VAL A 198 21.38 -4.60 12.87
CA VAL A 198 20.67 -5.87 12.79
C VAL A 198 19.36 -5.64 12.07
N ALA A 199 19.13 -6.38 10.98
CA ALA A 199 17.88 -6.31 10.21
C ALA A 199 16.87 -7.32 10.75
N VAL A 200 15.64 -6.87 10.94
CA VAL A 200 14.49 -7.68 11.33
C VAL A 200 13.48 -7.60 10.19
N VAL A 201 13.14 -8.74 9.60
CA VAL A 201 12.24 -8.82 8.45
C VAL A 201 10.96 -9.53 8.84
N GLY A 202 9.84 -8.83 8.63
CA GLY A 202 8.50 -9.40 8.76
C GLY A 202 8.15 -9.97 10.13
N SER A 203 8.74 -9.46 11.22
CA SER A 203 8.41 -9.88 12.59
C SER A 203 6.98 -9.52 12.95
N GLU A 204 6.24 -10.46 13.52
CA GLU A 204 4.87 -10.21 14.00
C GLU A 204 4.85 -9.93 15.50
N PHE A 205 4.00 -9.00 15.91
CA PHE A 205 3.77 -8.67 17.31
C PHE A 205 2.31 -8.29 17.53
N THR A 206 1.82 -8.58 18.74
CA THR A 206 0.45 -8.26 19.14
C THR A 206 0.43 -7.06 20.06
N VAL A 207 -0.46 -6.12 19.76
CA VAL A 207 -0.76 -4.94 20.56
C VAL A 207 -2.07 -5.21 21.30
N PRO A 208 -2.05 -5.28 22.65
CA PRO A 208 -3.26 -5.51 23.43
C PRO A 208 -4.29 -4.39 23.27
N ALA A 209 -5.56 -4.71 23.50
CA ALA A 209 -6.65 -3.74 23.52
C ALA A 209 -6.34 -2.52 24.40
N GLY A 210 -6.66 -1.31 23.91
CA GLY A 210 -6.45 -0.05 24.61
C GLY A 210 -4.99 0.44 24.69
N THR A 211 -4.04 -0.29 24.09
CA THR A 211 -2.62 0.08 24.14
C THR A 211 -2.29 1.16 23.11
N GLU A 212 -1.71 2.27 23.58
CA GLU A 212 -1.31 3.42 22.75
C GLU A 212 0.14 3.32 22.24
N SER A 213 0.99 2.59 22.97
CA SER A 213 2.40 2.43 22.62
C SER A 213 2.96 1.06 22.99
N ILE A 214 3.93 0.60 22.21
CA ILE A 214 4.61 -0.68 22.41
C ILE A 214 6.06 -0.60 21.95
N HIS A 215 6.96 -1.34 22.61
CA HIS A 215 8.34 -1.46 22.14
C HIS A 215 8.41 -2.40 20.94
N LEU A 216 9.01 -1.96 19.83
CA LEU A 216 8.99 -2.71 18.56
C LEU A 216 9.69 -4.08 18.63
N LEU A 217 10.68 -4.22 19.53
CA LEU A 217 11.40 -5.47 19.78
C LEU A 217 10.75 -6.32 20.89
N GLY A 218 9.58 -5.90 21.42
CA GLY A 218 8.91 -6.51 22.58
C GLY A 218 9.58 -6.19 23.93
N SER A 219 10.90 -6.31 23.99
CA SER A 219 11.75 -5.82 25.08
C SER A 219 13.00 -5.17 24.51
N THR A 220 13.66 -4.29 25.27
CA THR A 220 14.90 -3.64 24.84
C THR A 220 16.08 -4.59 25.01
N PRO A 221 16.73 -5.07 23.92
CA PRO A 221 17.88 -5.95 24.05
C PRO A 221 19.08 -5.24 24.70
N SER A 222 19.93 -6.01 25.38
CA SER A 222 21.21 -5.50 25.85
C SER A 222 22.05 -4.98 24.67
N GLY A 223 22.61 -3.79 24.80
CA GLY A 223 23.38 -3.14 23.73
C GLY A 223 22.53 -2.44 22.66
N PHE A 224 21.21 -2.39 22.78
CA PHE A 224 20.36 -1.59 21.89
C PHE A 224 20.75 -0.11 21.93
N LYS A 225 20.89 0.51 20.75
CA LYS A 225 21.24 1.93 20.58
C LYS A 225 20.18 2.76 19.86
N GLY A 226 19.10 2.13 19.40
CA GLY A 226 18.04 2.77 18.65
C GLY A 226 17.72 2.06 17.33
N ILE A 227 16.57 2.39 16.76
CA ILE A 227 16.14 1.96 15.44
C ILE A 227 16.83 2.83 14.38
N VAL A 228 17.22 2.23 13.26
CA VAL A 228 17.76 2.96 12.11
C VAL A 228 16.65 3.84 11.54
N VAL A 229 16.91 5.15 11.51
CA VAL A 229 15.93 6.16 11.08
C VAL A 229 15.44 5.85 9.67
N GLY A 230 14.11 5.76 9.52
CA GLY A 230 13.45 5.51 8.24
C GLY A 230 13.47 4.06 7.76
N SER A 231 14.10 3.13 8.48
CA SER A 231 14.14 1.71 8.10
C SER A 231 12.84 0.95 8.41
N ASP A 232 11.97 1.55 9.22
CA ASP A 232 10.73 0.95 9.72
C ASP A 232 9.65 0.88 8.63
N ARG A 233 9.01 -0.28 8.53
CA ARG A 233 7.83 -0.53 7.73
C ARG A 233 6.86 -1.38 8.53
N ILE A 234 5.75 -0.78 8.94
CA ILE A 234 4.70 -1.42 9.74
C ILE A 234 3.48 -1.70 8.86
N CYS A 235 2.96 -2.91 8.93
CA CYS A 235 1.69 -3.32 8.33
C CYS A 235 0.78 -3.89 9.42
N ARG A 236 -0.54 -3.86 9.23
CA ARG A 236 -1.46 -4.60 10.09
C ARG A 236 -1.61 -6.02 9.56
N SER A 237 -1.47 -7.02 10.43
CA SER A 237 -1.71 -8.42 10.06
C SER A 237 -3.20 -8.71 10.12
N PHE A 238 -3.66 -9.60 9.24
CA PHE A 238 -5.02 -10.12 9.27
C PHE A 238 -5.05 -11.33 10.21
N GLU A 239 -6.15 -11.47 10.94
CA GLU A 239 -6.41 -12.64 11.75
C GLU A 239 -6.93 -13.79 10.87
N GLN A 240 -6.30 -14.95 10.98
CA GLN A 240 -6.80 -16.18 10.37
C GLN A 240 -7.88 -16.80 11.25
N LEU A 241 -9.10 -16.86 10.76
CA LEU A 241 -10.20 -17.57 11.42
C LEU A 241 -10.28 -19.01 10.93
N GLY A 242 -10.78 -19.91 11.81
CA GLY A 242 -11.18 -21.25 11.38
C GLY A 242 -12.39 -21.17 10.44
N GLN A 243 -12.51 -22.13 9.51
CA GLN A 243 -13.52 -22.08 8.44
C GLN A 243 -14.96 -21.92 8.97
N ALA A 244 -15.28 -22.62 10.07
CA ALA A 244 -16.60 -22.59 10.71
C ALA A 244 -16.89 -21.34 11.56
N TYR A 245 -15.88 -20.51 11.87
CA TYR A 245 -16.08 -19.33 12.72
C TYR A 245 -16.82 -18.22 11.95
N PRO A 246 -17.78 -17.51 12.56
CA PRO A 246 -18.46 -16.40 11.91
C PRO A 246 -17.53 -15.21 11.71
N TRP A 247 -17.78 -14.41 10.66
CA TRP A 247 -17.09 -13.14 10.45
C TRP A 247 -17.45 -12.13 11.55
N SER A 248 -16.46 -11.37 12.02
CA SER A 248 -16.72 -10.25 12.94
C SER A 248 -16.93 -8.93 12.18
N SER A 249 -17.10 -7.83 12.92
CA SER A 249 -17.10 -6.48 12.33
C SER A 249 -15.75 -6.02 11.81
N ASP A 250 -14.67 -6.75 12.12
CA ASP A 250 -13.31 -6.40 11.75
C ASP A 250 -12.99 -6.79 10.30
N PRO A 251 -12.62 -5.84 9.42
CA PRO A 251 -12.23 -6.14 8.04
C PRO A 251 -10.89 -6.89 7.92
N TYR A 252 -10.06 -6.92 8.97
CA TYR A 252 -8.73 -7.57 8.97
C TYR A 252 -8.81 -9.06 9.30
N GLN A 253 -9.71 -9.80 8.64
CA GLN A 253 -9.90 -11.23 8.88
C GLN A 253 -9.94 -12.01 7.57
N PHE A 254 -9.40 -13.23 7.59
CA PHE A 254 -9.44 -14.15 6.46
C PHE A 254 -9.60 -15.60 6.93
N LYS A 255 -9.94 -16.49 5.99
CA LYS A 255 -10.04 -17.93 6.18
C LYS A 255 -9.34 -18.62 5.03
N LEU A 256 -8.53 -19.63 5.34
CA LEU A 256 -8.01 -20.57 4.34
C LEU A 256 -9.04 -21.69 4.16
N ILE A 257 -9.69 -21.73 2.99
CA ILE A 257 -10.77 -22.69 2.70
C ILE A 257 -10.18 -23.99 2.15
N ASP A 258 -9.27 -23.86 1.20
CA ASP A 258 -8.63 -25.01 0.57
C ASP A 258 -7.17 -24.66 0.28
N ALA A 259 -6.24 -25.34 0.97
CA ALA A 259 -4.81 -25.17 0.76
C ALA A 259 -4.35 -25.77 -0.58
N ASN A 260 -4.96 -26.86 -1.04
CA ASN A 260 -4.58 -27.51 -2.30
C ASN A 260 -4.95 -26.64 -3.50
N MET A 261 -6.12 -25.98 -3.43
CA MET A 261 -6.56 -25.04 -4.45
C MET A 261 -6.07 -23.61 -4.21
N GLY A 262 -5.54 -23.31 -3.02
CA GLY A 262 -5.10 -21.96 -2.68
C GLY A 262 -6.24 -20.95 -2.52
N ILE A 263 -7.40 -21.41 -2.03
CA ILE A 263 -8.61 -20.57 -1.90
C ILE A 263 -8.64 -19.91 -0.52
N ILE A 264 -8.72 -18.59 -0.53
CA ILE A 264 -8.82 -17.73 0.64
C ILE A 264 -10.13 -16.96 0.58
N HIS A 265 -10.88 -16.95 1.68
CA HIS A 265 -11.99 -16.03 1.86
C HIS A 265 -11.54 -14.89 2.76
N PHE A 266 -11.72 -13.65 2.29
CA PHE A 266 -11.58 -12.45 3.12
C PHE A 266 -12.92 -12.09 3.76
N ASN A 267 -12.87 -11.38 4.89
CA ASN A 267 -14.09 -10.81 5.47
C ASN A 267 -14.75 -9.88 4.45
N PRO A 268 -16.02 -10.08 4.09
CA PRO A 268 -16.73 -9.25 3.11
C PRO A 268 -16.77 -7.77 3.50
N LYS A 269 -16.67 -7.43 4.79
CA LYS A 269 -16.58 -6.05 5.25
C LYS A 269 -15.30 -5.34 4.83
N GLY A 270 -14.27 -6.07 4.39
CA GLY A 270 -13.08 -5.50 3.78
C GLY A 270 -13.37 -4.87 2.41
N TYR A 271 -14.38 -5.35 1.67
CA TYR A 271 -14.76 -4.76 0.39
C TYR A 271 -15.28 -3.32 0.59
N GLY A 272 -14.66 -2.37 -0.09
CA GLY A 272 -14.99 -0.95 0.05
C GLY A 272 -14.54 -0.32 1.38
N TYR A 273 -13.86 -1.09 2.25
CA TYR A 273 -13.25 -0.54 3.45
C TYR A 273 -12.17 0.49 3.10
N LYS A 274 -12.11 1.54 3.93
CA LYS A 274 -11.23 2.69 3.72
C LYS A 274 -10.28 2.84 4.89
N ASP A 275 -9.09 2.27 4.74
CA ASP A 275 -8.03 2.39 5.73
C ASP A 275 -7.42 3.81 5.64
N GLY A 276 -7.72 4.69 6.61
CA GLY A 276 -7.22 6.07 6.65
C GLY A 276 -8.20 7.21 6.33
N GLY A 277 -9.51 6.96 6.29
CA GLY A 277 -10.52 8.02 6.13
C GLY A 277 -10.73 8.49 4.67
N SER A 278 -11.09 9.77 4.45
CA SER A 278 -11.64 10.25 3.16
C SER A 278 -10.72 10.16 1.94
N TRP A 279 -9.40 10.07 2.11
CA TRP A 279 -8.41 9.93 1.02
C TRP A 279 -7.84 8.52 0.93
N SER A 280 -8.67 7.51 1.19
CA SER A 280 -8.20 6.13 1.37
C SER A 280 -7.64 5.51 0.10
N ARG A 281 -6.61 4.71 0.32
CA ARG A 281 -6.18 3.67 -0.62
C ARG A 281 -7.22 2.56 -0.65
N PRO A 282 -7.32 1.79 -1.75
CA PRO A 282 -8.11 0.57 -1.75
C PRO A 282 -7.57 -0.38 -0.69
N PHE A 283 -8.45 -0.93 0.14
CA PHE A 283 -8.08 -1.91 1.16
C PHE A 283 -7.53 -3.16 0.45
N SER A 284 -6.23 -3.38 0.62
CA SER A 284 -5.47 -4.40 -0.11
C SER A 284 -4.81 -5.35 0.87
N ALA A 285 -4.83 -6.63 0.53
CA ALA A 285 -4.17 -7.70 1.24
C ALA A 285 -2.91 -8.10 0.47
N TYR A 286 -1.82 -8.25 1.21
CA TYR A 286 -0.57 -8.84 0.76
C TYR A 286 -0.47 -10.21 1.41
N ILE A 287 -0.12 -11.20 0.62
CA ILE A 287 -0.19 -12.60 1.00
C ILE A 287 1.19 -13.20 0.80
N ASP A 288 1.74 -13.75 1.88
CA ASP A 288 2.95 -14.54 1.88
C ASP A 288 2.58 -15.99 2.15
N TYR A 289 3.06 -16.90 1.31
CA TYR A 289 2.74 -18.32 1.42
C TYR A 289 3.81 -19.19 0.76
N THR A 290 3.92 -20.43 1.21
CA THR A 290 4.82 -21.43 0.64
C THR A 290 4.02 -22.37 -0.25
N ILE A 291 4.57 -22.76 -1.40
CA ILE A 291 3.97 -23.76 -2.28
C ILE A 291 4.65 -25.12 -2.11
N LEU A 292 3.85 -26.18 -2.30
CA LEU A 292 4.28 -27.58 -2.24
C LEU A 292 5.09 -28.00 -3.49
#